data_AF-A0A067MCD5-F1
#
_entry.id   AF-A0A067MCD5-F1
#
_cell.length_a   1.000
_cell.length_b   1.000
_cell.length_c   1.000
_cell.angle_alpha   90.00
_cell.angle_beta   90.00
_cell.angle_gamma   90.00
#
_symmetry.space_group_name_H-M   'P 1'
#
loop_
_entity.id
_entity.type
_entity.pdbx_description
1 polymer ?
#
loop_
_entity_poly.entity_id
_entity_poly.type
_entity_poly.pdbx_seq_one_letter_code
_entity_poly.pdbx_strand_id
1 'polypeptide(L)'
;IASRRQSLGSMLFFDELLQIAGLGSEHEPLSNHLYPPTDAVSFKRLLMAIEGCEWDEMKRDCLIYYILKHWGDGREKDFAGRRHIPPQFVSLSSAYFYLDSGNEDIPTAVALLCDIRVKPDFMSKILRTISLASPELVLQFVSVGKPVLTNHDDLDVYMGALCQSSRIMDAWLYQRKFPEDPEEGCIRKRFIDMILDHCLIRAFALCRCLRSWADCYHACSQTSPLTTQAPPRIPVFSI
;
A
#
# COMPACT_ATOMS: atom_id res chain seq x y z
N ILE A 1 -0.28 1.93 -14.18
CA ILE A 1 -1.75 1.72 -14.18
C ILE A 1 -2.19 0.32 -14.66
N ALA A 2 -1.87 -0.17 -15.87
CA ALA A 2 -2.33 -1.51 -16.32
C ALA A 2 -1.88 -2.67 -15.41
N SER A 3 -0.59 -2.71 -15.03
CA SER A 3 -0.08 -3.65 -14.02
C SER A 3 -0.76 -3.47 -12.66
N ARG A 4 -1.11 -2.22 -12.29
CA ARG A 4 -1.79 -1.91 -11.02
C ARG A 4 -3.21 -2.45 -10.99
N ARG A 5 -3.96 -2.31 -12.09
CA ARG A 5 -5.28 -2.93 -12.28
C ARG A 5 -5.22 -4.43 -12.00
N GLN A 6 -4.23 -5.13 -12.57
CA GLN A 6 -4.08 -6.57 -12.34
C GLN A 6 -3.85 -6.90 -10.86
N SER A 7 -3.00 -6.13 -10.17
CA SER A 7 -2.72 -6.35 -8.74
C SER A 7 -3.90 -6.03 -7.82
N LEU A 8 -4.79 -5.13 -8.24
CA LEU A 8 -5.97 -4.68 -7.46
C LEU A 8 -7.27 -5.42 -7.82
N GLY A 9 -7.20 -6.56 -8.52
CA GLY A 9 -8.39 -7.35 -8.84
C GLY A 9 -9.20 -6.77 -10.01
N SER A 10 -8.51 -6.17 -10.98
CA SER A 10 -9.03 -5.63 -12.25
C SER A 10 -9.78 -4.29 -12.14
N MET A 11 -10.01 -3.76 -10.94
CA MET A 11 -10.64 -2.44 -10.72
C MET A 11 -9.74 -1.53 -9.89
N LEU A 12 -9.61 -0.28 -10.33
CA LEU A 12 -8.98 0.83 -9.61
C LEU A 12 -9.94 1.43 -8.57
N PHE A 13 -9.45 2.29 -7.68
CA PHE A 13 -10.33 3.05 -6.79
C PHE A 13 -11.25 3.97 -7.59
N PHE A 14 -10.72 4.59 -8.65
CA PHE A 14 -11.55 5.42 -9.52
C PHE A 14 -12.70 4.64 -10.20
N ASP A 15 -12.45 3.39 -10.62
CA ASP A 15 -13.50 2.56 -11.21
C ASP A 15 -14.62 2.25 -10.22
N GLU A 16 -14.26 1.99 -8.95
CA GLU A 16 -15.25 1.77 -7.89
C GLU A 16 -16.08 3.04 -7.65
N LEU A 17 -15.46 4.21 -7.65
CA LEU A 17 -16.17 5.47 -7.55
C LEU A 17 -17.14 5.67 -8.72
N LEU A 18 -16.73 5.38 -9.95
CA LEU A 18 -17.61 5.45 -11.12
C LEU A 18 -18.77 4.45 -11.03
N GLN A 19 -18.51 3.24 -10.54
CA GLN A 19 -19.55 2.22 -10.35
C GLN A 19 -20.59 2.66 -9.32
N ILE A 20 -20.16 3.25 -8.19
CA ILE A 20 -21.05 3.80 -7.16
C ILE A 20 -21.82 5.04 -7.69
N ALA A 21 -21.23 5.77 -8.65
CA ALA A 21 -21.90 6.84 -9.37
C ALA A 21 -22.92 6.36 -10.41
N GLY A 22 -23.09 5.04 -10.57
CA GLY A 22 -23.99 4.43 -11.55
C GLY A 22 -23.42 4.38 -12.97
N LEU A 23 -22.17 4.82 -13.18
CA LEU A 23 -21.51 4.97 -14.49
C LEU A 23 -20.83 3.67 -14.99
N GLY A 24 -21.28 2.51 -14.50
CA GLY A 24 -20.74 1.19 -14.85
C GLY A 24 -21.74 0.04 -14.66
N SER A 25 -23.04 0.32 -14.77
CA SER A 25 -24.13 -0.64 -14.60
C SER A 25 -24.47 -1.39 -15.90
N GLU A 26 -25.27 -2.46 -15.80
CA GLU A 26 -25.59 -3.49 -16.81
C GLU A 26 -25.99 -2.97 -18.22
N HIS A 27 -26.32 -1.69 -18.37
CA HIS A 27 -26.77 -1.09 -19.62
C HIS A 27 -25.67 -0.36 -20.44
N GLU A 28 -24.52 0.01 -19.84
CA GLU A 28 -23.36 0.58 -20.53
C GLU A 28 -22.09 -0.02 -19.91
N PRO A 29 -21.36 -0.90 -20.63
CA PRO A 29 -20.21 -1.58 -20.06
C PRO A 29 -19.10 -0.59 -19.70
N LEU A 30 -18.51 -0.77 -18.52
CA LEU A 30 -17.35 0.00 -18.00
C LEU A 30 -16.18 0.10 -19.02
N SER A 31 -16.15 -0.78 -20.03
CA SER A 31 -15.21 -0.72 -21.16
C SER A 31 -15.24 0.59 -21.95
N ASN A 32 -16.38 1.30 -21.98
CA ASN A 32 -16.50 2.61 -22.65
C ASN A 32 -15.97 3.78 -21.80
N HIS A 33 -15.73 3.54 -20.51
CA HIS A 33 -15.36 4.55 -19.50
C HIS A 33 -14.09 4.19 -18.73
N LEU A 34 -13.30 3.25 -19.25
CA LEU A 34 -12.13 2.73 -18.56
C LEU A 34 -11.12 3.85 -18.29
N TYR A 35 -10.81 4.08 -17.02
CA TYR A 35 -9.76 5.01 -16.64
C TYR A 35 -8.36 4.36 -16.73
N PRO A 36 -7.33 5.07 -17.19
CA PRO A 36 -7.36 6.42 -17.73
C PRO A 36 -7.90 6.43 -19.16
N PRO A 37 -8.63 7.50 -19.55
CA PRO A 37 -9.01 7.70 -20.94
C PRO A 37 -7.77 7.84 -21.81
N THR A 38 -7.72 7.08 -22.91
CA THR A 38 -6.55 7.00 -23.82
C THR A 38 -6.55 8.07 -24.90
N ASP A 39 -7.67 8.76 -25.10
CA ASP A 39 -7.88 9.71 -26.19
C ASP A 39 -8.85 10.82 -25.78
N ALA A 40 -8.87 11.91 -26.54
CA ALA A 40 -9.70 13.07 -26.23
C ALA A 40 -11.22 12.78 -26.30
N VAL A 41 -11.64 11.79 -27.10
CA VAL A 41 -13.05 11.44 -27.26
C VAL A 41 -13.52 10.65 -26.05
N SER A 42 -12.76 9.63 -25.61
CA SER A 42 -13.04 8.87 -24.40
C SER A 42 -13.03 9.76 -23.16
N PHE A 43 -12.10 10.72 -23.08
CA PHE A 43 -12.09 11.73 -22.04
C PHE A 43 -13.38 12.58 -22.01
N LYS A 44 -13.79 13.12 -23.17
CA LYS A 44 -15.00 13.95 -23.26
C LYS A 44 -16.26 13.14 -22.91
N ARG A 45 -16.34 11.88 -23.32
CA ARG A 45 -17.44 10.98 -22.95
C ARG A 45 -17.49 10.72 -21.45
N LEU A 46 -16.35 10.44 -20.82
CA LEU A 46 -16.26 10.25 -19.37
C LEU A 46 -16.69 11.52 -18.61
N LEU A 47 -16.24 12.70 -19.06
CA LEU A 47 -16.63 13.97 -18.44
C LEU A 47 -18.14 14.22 -18.55
N MET A 48 -18.73 14.02 -19.74
CA MET A 48 -20.18 14.15 -19.93
C MET A 48 -20.98 13.15 -19.09
N ALA A 49 -20.48 11.93 -18.92
CA ALA A 49 -21.10 10.92 -18.08
C ALA A 49 -21.08 11.35 -16.60
N ILE A 50 -19.96 11.90 -16.12
CA ILE A 50 -19.85 12.45 -14.76
C ILE A 50 -20.78 13.65 -14.57
N GLU A 51 -20.87 14.55 -15.54
CA GLU A 51 -21.78 15.70 -15.47
C GLU A 51 -23.25 15.26 -15.41
N GLY A 52 -23.61 14.16 -16.10
CA GLY A 52 -24.98 13.64 -16.16
C GLY A 52 -25.39 12.68 -15.04
N CYS A 53 -24.49 12.30 -14.13
CA CYS A 53 -24.83 11.32 -13.08
C CYS A 53 -25.64 11.94 -11.93
N GLU A 54 -26.29 11.07 -11.15
CA GLU A 54 -27.19 11.48 -10.04
C GLU A 54 -26.47 12.05 -8.81
N TRP A 55 -25.14 12.01 -8.80
CA TRP A 55 -24.37 12.55 -7.69
C TRP A 55 -24.52 14.06 -7.56
N ASP A 56 -24.45 14.53 -6.32
CA ASP A 56 -24.38 15.95 -6.02
C ASP A 56 -23.17 16.62 -6.70
N GLU A 57 -23.22 17.95 -6.83
CA GLU A 57 -22.18 18.73 -7.49
C GLU A 57 -20.80 18.52 -6.87
N MET A 58 -20.72 18.39 -5.54
CA MET A 58 -19.45 18.21 -4.83
C MET A 58 -18.78 16.88 -5.21
N LYS A 59 -19.54 15.78 -5.20
CA LYS A 59 -18.99 14.47 -5.58
C LYS A 59 -18.57 14.42 -7.06
N ARG A 60 -19.35 15.05 -7.95
CA ARG A 60 -18.97 15.19 -9.37
C ARG A 60 -17.68 15.99 -9.52
N ASP A 61 -17.54 17.10 -8.79
CA ASP A 61 -16.32 17.90 -8.78
C ASP A 61 -15.11 17.10 -8.25
N CYS A 62 -15.29 16.19 -7.29
CA CYS A 62 -14.23 15.30 -6.83
C CYS A 62 -13.76 14.33 -7.92
N LEU A 63 -14.69 13.76 -8.71
CA LEU A 63 -14.36 12.91 -9.85
C LEU A 63 -13.60 13.68 -10.94
N ILE A 64 -14.06 14.89 -11.25
CA ILE A 64 -13.40 15.77 -12.23
C ILE A 64 -12.01 16.16 -11.73
N TYR A 65 -11.88 16.53 -10.46
CA TYR A 65 -10.59 16.83 -9.83
C TYR A 65 -9.62 15.65 -9.96
N TYR A 66 -10.08 14.43 -9.66
CA TYR A 66 -9.29 13.22 -9.79
C TYR A 66 -8.80 13.05 -11.24
N ILE A 67 -9.69 13.21 -12.21
CA ILE A 67 -9.35 13.11 -13.63
C ILE A 67 -8.30 14.17 -13.99
N LEU A 68 -8.51 15.44 -13.62
CA LEU A 68 -7.58 16.53 -13.94
C LEU A 68 -6.18 16.26 -13.38
N LYS A 69 -6.09 15.63 -12.21
CA LYS A 69 -4.82 15.26 -11.58
C LYS A 69 -3.98 14.29 -12.43
N HIS A 70 -4.62 13.48 -13.29
CA HIS A 70 -3.93 12.58 -14.22
C HIS A 70 -3.01 13.30 -15.21
N TRP A 71 -3.30 14.57 -15.55
CA TRP A 71 -2.48 15.35 -16.48
C TRP A 71 -1.15 15.81 -15.85
N GLY A 72 -1.05 15.82 -14.52
CA GLY A 72 0.20 16.14 -13.81
C GLY A 72 0.69 17.58 -13.99
N ASP A 73 -0.13 18.50 -14.49
CA ASP A 73 0.26 19.87 -14.81
C ASP A 73 -0.26 20.92 -13.79
N GLY A 74 -0.90 20.47 -12.71
CA GLY A 74 -1.32 21.33 -11.61
C GLY A 74 -2.69 21.99 -11.80
N ARG A 75 -3.37 21.79 -12.95
CA ARG A 75 -4.69 22.39 -13.23
C ARG A 75 -5.78 21.98 -12.23
N GLU A 76 -5.60 20.82 -11.59
CA GLU A 76 -6.51 20.32 -10.57
C GLU A 76 -6.60 21.25 -9.36
N LYS A 77 -5.52 21.98 -9.03
CA LYS A 77 -5.47 22.91 -7.88
C LYS A 77 -6.33 24.13 -8.12
N ASP A 78 -6.21 24.73 -9.30
CA ASP A 78 -7.02 25.88 -9.71
C ASP A 78 -8.51 25.50 -9.79
N PHE A 79 -8.80 24.31 -10.32
CA PHE A 79 -10.16 23.76 -10.34
C PHE A 79 -10.73 23.61 -8.94
N ALA A 80 -9.99 22.98 -8.01
CA ALA A 80 -10.43 22.82 -6.63
C ALA A 80 -10.70 24.17 -5.93
N GLY A 81 -9.86 25.17 -6.17
CA GLY A 81 -10.05 26.52 -5.63
C GLY A 81 -11.31 27.21 -6.17
N ARG A 82 -11.55 27.11 -7.49
CA ARG A 82 -12.71 27.73 -8.14
C ARG A 82 -14.04 27.05 -7.81
N ARG A 83 -14.03 25.73 -7.65
CA ARG A 83 -15.20 24.93 -7.28
C ARG A 83 -15.39 24.83 -5.77
N HIS A 84 -14.52 25.46 -4.99
CA HIS A 84 -14.54 25.46 -3.53
C HIS A 84 -14.59 24.04 -2.94
N ILE A 85 -13.86 23.09 -3.54
CA ILE A 85 -13.81 21.71 -3.05
C ILE A 85 -13.13 21.73 -1.66
N PRO A 86 -13.81 21.26 -0.60
CA PRO A 86 -13.23 21.24 0.73
C PRO A 86 -11.93 20.42 0.80
N PRO A 87 -10.95 20.84 1.61
CA PRO A 87 -9.63 20.21 1.64
C PRO A 87 -9.67 18.70 1.92
N GLN A 88 -10.61 18.22 2.74
CA GLN A 88 -10.74 16.79 3.04
C GLN A 88 -11.10 15.95 1.79
N PHE A 89 -11.89 16.50 0.87
CA PHE A 89 -12.25 15.81 -0.37
C PHE A 89 -11.13 15.90 -1.41
N VAL A 90 -10.39 17.00 -1.43
CA VAL A 90 -9.17 17.14 -2.23
C VAL A 90 -8.12 16.12 -1.78
N SER A 91 -7.90 15.98 -0.47
CA SER A 91 -6.98 15.01 0.13
C SER A 91 -7.41 13.57 -0.18
N LEU A 92 -8.70 13.24 0.01
CA LEU A 92 -9.21 11.90 -0.27
C LEU A 92 -9.09 11.54 -1.76
N SER A 93 -9.50 12.43 -2.65
CA SER A 93 -9.40 12.23 -4.10
C SER A 93 -7.95 12.10 -4.55
N SER A 94 -7.05 12.93 -3.99
CA SER A 94 -5.61 12.81 -4.24
C SER A 94 -5.04 11.50 -3.72
N ALA A 95 -5.45 11.03 -2.55
CA ALA A 95 -5.00 9.77 -2.00
C ALA A 95 -5.40 8.59 -2.90
N TYR A 96 -6.66 8.53 -3.33
CA TYR A 96 -7.11 7.50 -4.28
C TYR A 96 -6.34 7.55 -5.60
N PHE A 97 -6.04 8.75 -6.10
CA PHE A 97 -5.21 8.90 -7.30
C PHE A 97 -3.82 8.30 -7.12
N TYR A 98 -3.15 8.59 -6.01
CA TYR A 98 -1.82 8.05 -5.74
C TYR A 98 -1.83 6.53 -5.54
N LEU A 99 -2.89 5.99 -4.92
CA LEU A 99 -3.08 4.55 -4.77
C LEU A 99 -3.25 3.80 -6.11
N ASP A 100 -3.88 4.46 -7.10
CA ASP A 100 -4.11 3.93 -8.45
C ASP A 100 -2.92 4.13 -9.41
N SER A 101 -2.11 5.18 -9.20
CA SER A 101 -1.06 5.61 -10.13
C SER A 101 0.16 4.68 -10.12
N GLY A 102 0.60 4.20 -8.95
CA GLY A 102 1.74 3.29 -8.85
C GLY A 102 2.35 3.25 -7.45
N ASN A 103 3.50 2.58 -7.30
CA ASN A 103 4.12 2.32 -6.00
C ASN A 103 4.86 3.53 -5.40
N GLU A 104 5.42 4.41 -6.22
CA GLU A 104 6.26 5.53 -5.76
C GLU A 104 5.47 6.56 -4.95
N ASP A 105 4.18 6.74 -5.25
CA ASP A 105 3.33 7.76 -4.60
C ASP A 105 2.54 7.23 -3.39
N ILE A 106 2.63 5.93 -3.08
CA ILE A 106 1.85 5.31 -1.99
C ILE A 106 2.18 5.93 -0.61
N PRO A 107 3.44 6.26 -0.27
CA PRO A 107 3.73 6.97 0.98
C PRO A 107 2.97 8.30 1.10
N THR A 108 2.87 9.06 -0.01
CA THR A 108 2.11 10.32 -0.06
C THR A 108 0.62 10.06 0.10
N ALA A 109 0.10 8.98 -0.51
CA ALA A 109 -1.29 8.57 -0.31
C ALA A 109 -1.59 8.27 1.17
N VAL A 110 -0.72 7.50 1.84
CA VAL A 110 -0.85 7.16 3.25
C VAL A 110 -0.84 8.40 4.14
N ALA A 111 0.05 9.36 3.86
CA ALA A 111 0.09 10.62 4.61
C ALA A 111 -1.23 11.40 4.51
N LEU A 112 -1.86 11.42 3.33
CA LEU A 112 -3.16 12.07 3.11
C LEU A 112 -4.32 11.33 3.80
N LEU A 113 -4.31 10.00 3.77
CA LEU A 113 -5.35 9.17 4.41
C LEU A 113 -5.29 9.21 5.94
N CYS A 114 -4.13 9.53 6.51
CA CYS A 114 -3.95 9.70 7.94
C CYS A 114 -4.49 11.05 8.47
N ASP A 115 -4.96 11.96 7.62
CA ASP A 115 -5.62 13.19 8.08
C ASP A 115 -6.96 12.85 8.77
N ILE A 116 -7.13 13.31 10.01
CA ILE A 116 -8.30 13.03 10.84
C ILE A 116 -9.64 13.47 10.21
N ARG A 117 -9.61 14.42 9.28
CA ARG A 117 -10.79 14.93 8.58
C ARG A 117 -11.21 14.05 7.42
N VAL A 118 -10.31 13.19 6.95
CA VAL A 118 -10.51 12.29 5.82
C VAL A 118 -11.17 11.01 6.33
N LYS A 119 -12.28 10.61 5.69
CA LYS A 119 -12.98 9.36 5.98
C LYS A 119 -12.95 8.48 4.73
N PRO A 120 -12.07 7.47 4.69
CA PRO A 120 -11.97 6.57 3.55
C PRO A 120 -13.05 5.48 3.59
N ASP A 121 -13.69 5.22 2.45
CA ASP A 121 -14.80 4.25 2.35
C ASP A 121 -14.34 2.83 1.93
N PHE A 122 -13.11 2.67 1.44
CA PHE A 122 -12.58 1.42 0.86
C PHE A 122 -11.46 0.78 1.68
N MET A 123 -11.67 0.61 2.99
CA MET A 123 -10.61 0.22 3.93
C MET A 123 -9.83 -1.02 3.51
N SER A 124 -10.53 -2.11 3.17
CA SER A 124 -9.87 -3.37 2.82
C SER A 124 -9.03 -3.26 1.55
N LYS A 125 -9.54 -2.52 0.56
CA LYS A 125 -8.80 -2.25 -0.67
C LYS A 125 -7.59 -1.36 -0.40
N ILE A 126 -7.72 -0.32 0.43
CA ILE A 126 -6.61 0.56 0.82
C ILE A 126 -5.51 -0.26 1.50
N LEU A 127 -5.84 -1.07 2.49
CA LEU A 127 -4.88 -1.91 3.21
C LEU A 127 -4.16 -2.89 2.28
N ARG A 128 -4.91 -3.58 1.42
CA ARG A 128 -4.33 -4.46 0.39
C ARG A 128 -3.41 -3.69 -0.57
N THR A 129 -3.81 -2.49 -0.96
CA THR A 129 -3.05 -1.63 -1.88
C THR A 129 -1.72 -1.18 -1.28
N ILE A 130 -1.72 -0.84 0.01
CA ILE A 130 -0.53 -0.44 0.77
C ILE A 130 0.35 -1.65 1.08
N SER A 131 -0.23 -2.81 1.43
CA SER A 131 0.52 -4.02 1.77
C SER A 131 1.31 -4.58 0.59
N LEU A 132 0.81 -4.41 -0.63
CA LEU A 132 1.54 -4.72 -1.86
C LEU A 132 2.77 -3.83 -2.08
N ALA A 133 2.84 -2.67 -1.42
CA ALA A 133 3.91 -1.71 -1.58
C ALA A 133 4.97 -1.84 -0.49
N SER A 134 4.56 -1.79 0.78
CA SER A 134 5.46 -1.94 1.92
C SER A 134 4.66 -2.27 3.20
N PRO A 135 5.11 -3.27 3.98
CA PRO A 135 4.50 -3.57 5.28
C PRO A 135 4.67 -2.42 6.28
N GLU A 136 5.75 -1.63 6.22
CA GLU A 136 5.98 -0.49 7.10
C GLU A 136 4.90 0.59 6.93
N LEU A 137 4.44 0.82 5.70
CA LEU A 137 3.37 1.76 5.40
C LEU A 137 2.03 1.31 5.95
N VAL A 138 1.76 -0.01 5.98
CA VAL A 138 0.58 -0.57 6.65
C VAL A 138 0.63 -0.23 8.14
N LEU A 139 1.79 -0.44 8.79
CA LEU A 139 1.96 -0.12 10.21
C LEU A 139 1.78 1.37 10.49
N GLN A 140 2.31 2.25 9.63
CA GLN A 140 2.11 3.69 9.74
C GLN A 140 0.62 4.06 9.61
N PHE A 141 -0.04 3.55 8.58
CA PHE A 141 -1.46 3.82 8.34
C PHE A 141 -2.34 3.36 9.51
N VAL A 142 -2.12 2.14 10.03
CA VAL A 142 -2.92 1.60 11.13
C VAL A 142 -2.63 2.32 12.46
N SER A 143 -1.37 2.68 12.73
CA SER A 143 -0.99 3.36 13.97
C SER A 143 -1.43 4.83 14.04
N VAL A 144 -1.35 5.55 12.92
CA VAL A 144 -1.67 6.98 12.85
C VAL A 144 -3.15 7.19 12.51
N GLY A 145 -3.63 6.56 11.43
CA GLY A 145 -5.01 6.71 10.97
C GLY A 145 -6.04 6.00 11.85
N LYS A 146 -5.60 5.01 12.65
CA LYS A 146 -6.46 4.20 13.54
C LYS A 146 -7.76 3.75 12.87
N PRO A 147 -7.69 3.13 11.68
CA PRO A 147 -8.87 2.64 10.99
C PRO A 147 -9.57 1.56 11.82
N VAL A 148 -10.89 1.46 11.64
CA VAL A 148 -11.66 0.36 12.21
C VAL A 148 -11.40 -0.89 11.38
N LEU A 149 -10.73 -1.88 11.96
CA LEU A 149 -10.45 -3.16 11.32
C LEU A 149 -11.44 -4.21 11.84
N THR A 150 -12.43 -4.56 11.01
CA THR A 150 -13.45 -5.58 11.32
C THR A 150 -13.27 -6.84 10.47
N ASN A 151 -12.84 -6.68 9.23
CA ASN A 151 -12.65 -7.80 8.32
C ASN A 151 -11.42 -8.63 8.72
N HIS A 152 -11.59 -9.95 8.74
CA HIS A 152 -10.51 -10.91 9.02
C HIS A 152 -9.33 -10.78 8.06
N ASP A 153 -9.56 -10.50 6.78
CA ASP A 153 -8.49 -10.33 5.79
C ASP A 153 -7.64 -9.09 6.11
N ASP A 154 -8.28 -8.01 6.56
CA ASP A 154 -7.60 -6.76 6.92
C ASP A 154 -6.75 -6.92 8.17
N LEU A 155 -7.26 -7.71 9.13
CA LEU A 155 -6.52 -8.07 10.32
C LEU A 155 -5.32 -8.97 9.99
N ASP A 156 -5.46 -9.91 9.05
CA ASP A 156 -4.35 -10.75 8.58
C ASP A 156 -3.27 -9.93 7.86
N VAL A 157 -3.66 -8.94 7.07
CA VAL A 157 -2.72 -7.99 6.43
C VAL A 157 -1.94 -7.22 7.50
N TYR A 158 -2.61 -6.71 8.53
CA TYR A 158 -1.94 -6.00 9.61
C TYR A 158 -1.02 -6.90 10.43
N MET A 159 -1.46 -8.11 10.79
CA MET A 159 -0.65 -9.09 11.51
C MET A 159 0.59 -9.50 10.69
N GLY A 160 0.40 -9.77 9.39
CA GLY A 160 1.49 -10.06 8.46
C GLY A 160 2.50 -8.93 8.39
N ALA A 161 2.05 -7.67 8.37
CA ALA A 161 2.94 -6.50 8.37
C ALA A 161 3.77 -6.39 9.66
N LEU A 162 3.18 -6.67 10.83
CA LEU A 162 3.91 -6.68 12.11
C LEU A 162 5.02 -7.74 12.10
N CYS A 163 4.72 -8.94 11.60
CA CYS A 163 5.69 -10.01 11.46
C CYS A 163 6.82 -9.64 10.49
N GLN A 164 6.48 -9.18 9.28
CA GLN A 164 7.44 -8.83 8.22
C GLN A 164 8.40 -7.71 8.63
N SER A 165 7.91 -6.67 9.32
CA SER A 165 8.75 -5.57 9.83
C SER A 165 9.47 -5.92 11.16
N SER A 166 9.58 -7.21 11.50
CA SER A 166 10.28 -7.72 12.69
C SER A 166 9.75 -7.21 14.04
N ARG A 167 8.48 -6.79 14.11
CA ARG A 167 7.81 -6.32 15.34
C ARG A 167 7.01 -7.45 16.00
N ILE A 168 7.70 -8.55 16.29
CA ILE A 168 7.07 -9.78 16.82
C ILE A 168 6.42 -9.54 18.18
N MET A 169 7.00 -8.68 19.03
CA MET A 169 6.41 -8.35 20.32
C MET A 169 5.07 -7.62 20.17
N ASP A 170 4.96 -6.71 19.21
CA ASP A 170 3.71 -5.99 18.93
C ASP A 170 2.66 -6.96 18.39
N ALA A 171 3.03 -7.87 17.49
CA ALA A 171 2.17 -8.95 17.01
C ALA A 171 1.66 -9.84 18.16
N TRP A 172 2.56 -10.24 19.06
CA TRP A 172 2.24 -11.06 20.22
C TRP A 172 1.31 -10.37 21.21
N LEU A 173 1.46 -9.05 21.41
CA LEU A 173 0.54 -8.27 22.24
C LEU A 173 -0.81 -8.07 21.54
N TYR A 174 -0.81 -7.90 20.23
CA TYR A 174 -2.02 -7.66 19.46
C TYR A 174 -2.97 -8.87 19.47
N GLN A 175 -2.46 -10.09 19.32
CA GLN A 175 -3.32 -11.30 19.34
C GLN A 175 -4.09 -11.48 20.67
N ARG A 176 -3.59 -10.92 21.78
CA ARG A 176 -4.27 -10.97 23.09
C ARG A 176 -5.54 -10.13 23.18
N LYS A 177 -5.79 -9.25 22.20
CA LYS A 177 -7.02 -8.45 22.14
C LYS A 177 -8.25 -9.29 21.78
N PHE A 178 -8.04 -10.50 21.27
CA PHE A 178 -9.11 -11.38 20.81
C PHE A 178 -9.37 -12.49 21.85
N PRO A 179 -10.64 -12.81 22.15
CA PRO A 179 -10.99 -13.86 23.10
C PRO A 179 -10.59 -15.25 22.58
N GLU A 180 -10.48 -16.22 23.50
CA GLU A 180 -10.27 -17.65 23.20
C GLU A 180 -11.61 -18.41 23.06
N ASP A 181 -12.73 -17.71 22.81
CA ASP A 181 -14.04 -18.34 22.81
C ASP A 181 -14.21 -19.30 21.63
N PRO A 182 -14.74 -20.52 21.83
CA PRO A 182 -14.81 -21.55 20.80
C PRO A 182 -15.72 -21.22 19.61
N GLU A 183 -16.63 -20.27 19.74
CA GLU A 183 -17.56 -19.85 18.67
C GLU A 183 -16.95 -18.78 17.73
N GLU A 184 -16.05 -17.93 18.24
CA GLU A 184 -15.26 -16.92 17.49
C GLU A 184 -13.77 -17.33 17.34
N GLY A 185 -13.44 -18.55 17.77
CA GLY A 185 -12.12 -19.03 18.23
C GLY A 185 -11.05 -19.33 17.19
N CYS A 186 -11.13 -18.75 15.99
CA CYS A 186 -10.13 -18.95 14.95
C CYS A 186 -9.03 -17.88 14.96
N ILE A 187 -9.38 -16.61 15.23
CA ILE A 187 -8.49 -15.47 14.93
C ILE A 187 -7.22 -15.51 15.76
N ARG A 188 -7.35 -15.72 17.08
CA ARG A 188 -6.21 -15.73 17.99
C ARG A 188 -5.25 -16.88 17.68
N LYS A 189 -5.78 -18.09 17.46
CA LYS A 189 -5.00 -19.26 17.06
C LYS A 189 -4.29 -19.01 15.74
N ARG A 190 -5.01 -18.52 14.72
CA ARG A 190 -4.46 -18.17 13.40
C ARG A 190 -3.31 -17.17 13.49
N PHE A 191 -3.42 -16.17 14.35
CA PHE A 191 -2.33 -15.22 14.59
C PHE A 191 -1.12 -15.82 15.28
N ILE A 192 -1.34 -16.69 16.27
CA ILE A 192 -0.23 -17.41 16.92
C ILE A 192 0.48 -18.27 15.89
N ASP A 193 -0.27 -19.02 15.07
CA ASP A 193 0.29 -19.85 14.00
C ASP A 193 1.09 -18.98 13.00
N MET A 194 0.56 -17.83 12.57
CA MET A 194 1.25 -16.88 11.68
C MET A 194 2.55 -16.33 12.28
N ILE A 195 2.56 -16.00 13.57
CA ILE A 195 3.76 -15.53 14.27
C ILE A 195 4.81 -16.65 14.34
N LEU A 196 4.39 -17.86 14.72
CA LEU A 196 5.27 -19.02 14.84
C LEU A 196 5.87 -19.39 13.48
N ASP A 197 5.05 -19.46 12.44
CA ASP A 197 5.49 -19.74 11.08
C ASP A 197 6.55 -18.73 10.63
N HIS A 198 6.32 -17.43 10.88
CA HIS A 198 7.28 -16.39 10.53
C HIS A 198 8.62 -16.55 11.28
N CYS A 199 8.57 -16.85 12.59
CA CYS A 199 9.76 -17.08 13.40
C CYS A 199 10.54 -18.32 12.94
N LEU A 200 9.85 -19.43 12.66
CA LEU A 200 10.44 -20.69 12.25
C LEU A 200 11.05 -20.59 10.84
N ILE A 201 10.34 -20.00 9.88
CA ILE A 201 10.86 -19.78 8.51
C ILE A 201 12.15 -18.94 8.55
N ARG A 202 12.19 -17.88 9.38
CA ARG A 202 13.41 -17.08 9.58
C ARG A 202 14.53 -17.88 10.23
N ALA A 203 14.25 -18.67 11.25
CA ALA A 203 15.25 -19.53 11.89
C ALA A 203 15.86 -20.51 10.87
N PHE A 204 15.04 -21.15 10.02
CA PHE A 204 15.54 -22.04 8.96
C PHE A 204 16.36 -21.30 7.89
N ALA A 205 15.93 -20.10 7.47
CA ALA A 205 16.69 -19.29 6.51
C ALA A 205 18.05 -18.84 7.07
N LEU A 206 18.07 -18.38 8.33
CA LEU A 206 19.30 -18.00 9.03
C LEU A 206 20.24 -19.19 9.21
N CYS A 207 19.72 -20.37 9.57
CA CYS A 207 20.54 -21.58 9.67
C CYS A 207 21.13 -22.03 8.32
N ARG A 208 20.42 -21.85 7.20
CA ARG A 208 20.96 -22.13 5.86
C ARG A 208 22.05 -21.14 5.46
N CYS A 209 21.85 -19.85 5.72
CA CYS A 209 22.87 -18.82 5.47
C CYS A 209 24.10 -19.02 6.36
N LEU A 210 23.93 -19.39 7.63
CA LEU A 210 25.04 -19.68 8.54
C LEU A 210 25.82 -20.94 8.13
N ARG A 211 25.15 -21.99 7.64
CA ARG A 211 25.82 -23.16 7.06
C ARG A 211 26.58 -22.80 5.79
N SER A 212 25.95 -22.06 4.88
CA SER A 212 26.62 -21.56 3.67
C SER A 212 27.80 -20.65 3.98
N TRP A 213 27.71 -19.82 5.02
CA TRP A 213 28.82 -18.96 5.47
C TRP A 213 29.94 -19.76 6.13
N ALA A 214 29.59 -20.77 6.94
CA ALA A 214 30.56 -21.69 7.53
C ALA A 214 31.29 -22.53 6.45
N ASP A 215 30.57 -22.97 5.42
CA ASP A 215 31.13 -23.69 4.27
C ASP A 215 32.07 -22.79 3.44
N CYS A 216 31.70 -21.52 3.21
CA CYS A 216 32.57 -20.53 2.57
C CYS A 216 33.79 -20.15 3.42
N TYR A 217 33.63 -20.02 4.74
CA TYR A 217 34.74 -19.75 5.67
C TYR A 217 35.73 -20.93 5.69
N HIS A 218 35.23 -22.17 5.72
CA HIS A 218 36.08 -23.35 5.64
C HIS A 218 36.77 -23.49 4.28
N ALA A 219 36.11 -23.18 3.16
CA ALA A 219 36.74 -23.18 1.83
C ALA A 219 37.86 -22.12 1.72
N CYS A 220 37.65 -20.92 2.28
CA CYS A 220 38.65 -19.85 2.26
C CYS A 220 39.85 -20.14 3.18
N SER A 221 39.61 -20.83 4.30
CA SER A 221 40.67 -21.25 5.24
C SER A 221 41.60 -22.34 4.69
N GLN A 222 41.23 -23.01 3.59
CA GLN A 222 42.04 -24.06 2.95
C GLN A 222 42.88 -23.56 1.76
N THR A 223 42.70 -22.30 1.32
CA THR A 223 43.47 -21.69 0.23
C THR A 223 44.33 -20.52 0.71
N SER A 224 45.22 -20.77 1.67
CA SER A 224 46.34 -19.86 1.95
C SER A 224 47.59 -20.67 2.28
N PRO A 225 48.51 -20.89 1.32
CA PRO A 225 49.86 -21.29 1.67
C PRO A 225 50.57 -20.09 2.30
N LEU A 226 51.09 -20.32 3.50
CA LEU A 226 51.95 -19.41 4.25
C LEU A 226 53.06 -18.85 3.35
N THR A 227 52.94 -17.59 2.95
CA THR A 227 54.09 -16.80 2.50
C THR A 227 54.39 -15.79 3.57
N THR A 228 55.39 -16.12 4.39
CA THR A 228 56.00 -15.21 5.36
C THR A 228 56.70 -14.09 4.61
N GLN A 229 56.04 -12.95 4.42
CA GLN A 229 56.71 -11.69 4.09
C GLN A 229 56.50 -10.67 5.22
N ALA A 230 57.62 -10.09 5.64
CA ALA A 230 57.73 -9.11 6.71
C ALA A 230 56.87 -7.86 6.45
N PRO A 231 56.41 -7.15 7.50
CA PRO A 231 55.54 -5.99 7.34
C PRO A 231 56.30 -4.81 6.70
N PRO A 232 55.68 -4.04 5.78
CA PRO A 232 56.26 -2.80 5.28
C PRO A 232 56.25 -1.72 6.38
N ARG A 233 57.34 -0.96 6.45
CA ARG A 233 57.51 0.18 7.36
C ARG A 233 56.57 1.33 6.95
N ILE A 234 55.86 1.87 7.93
CA ILE A 234 55.01 3.06 7.82
C ILE A 234 55.92 4.31 7.67
N PRO A 235 55.72 5.19 6.68
CA PRO A 235 56.41 6.48 6.66
C PRO A 235 55.80 7.44 7.69
N VAL A 236 56.66 8.02 8.51
CA VAL A 236 56.34 9.09 9.46
C VAL A 236 56.06 10.37 8.67
N PHE A 237 54.86 10.92 8.80
CA PHE A 237 54.58 12.29 8.36
C PHE A 237 55.17 13.27 9.38
N SER A 238 56.17 14.04 8.95
CA SER A 238 56.64 15.23 9.67
C SER A 238 55.64 16.37 9.48
N ILE A 239 55.43 17.11 10.56
CA ILE A 239 54.60 18.32 10.69
C ILE A 239 54.99 19.39 9.67
#